data_AF-A0A452ZH96-F1
#
_entry.id   AF-A0A452ZH96-F1
#
_cell.length_a   1.000
_cell.length_b   1.000
_cell.length_c   1.000
_cell.angle_alpha   90.00
_cell.angle_beta   90.00
_cell.angle_gamma   90.00
#
_symmetry.space_group_name_H-M   'P 1'
#
loop_
_entity.id
_entity.type
_entity.pdbx_description
1 polymer ?
#
loop_
_entity_poly.entity_id
_entity_poly.type
_entity_poly.pdbx_seq_one_letter_code
_entity_poly.pdbx_strand_id
1 'polypeptide(L)'
;ILVCRPEEVKRITGIVRSDCPPLQSCLSEDKNGMTHAIMEVVAGGIVQTASDIHRYVRCTLLNSTKSFDDVVKSAQDSLRWLCHKRFVEWNNDTKIYSTTPLGRASFGSSLNPEESLVVLDDLSRAREGFVLASDLHLVYLVTPINVEVEPDWELYYERFMQLSSLEQ
;
A
#
# COMPACT_ATOMS: atom_id res chain seq x y z
N ILE A 1 15.75 6.86 33.66
CA ILE A 1 15.43 5.76 34.61
C ILE A 1 14.41 4.86 33.93
N LEU A 2 14.69 3.58 33.71
CA LEU A 2 13.76 2.60 33.13
C LEU A 2 13.17 1.74 34.27
N VAL A 3 11.85 1.71 34.40
CA VAL A 3 11.15 0.91 35.41
C VAL A 3 10.90 -0.49 34.83
N CYS A 4 11.43 -1.52 35.47
CA CYS A 4 11.43 -2.90 34.96
C CYS A 4 11.03 -3.88 36.07
N ARG A 5 10.34 -4.98 35.73
CA ARG A 5 10.20 -6.11 36.66
C ARG A 5 11.53 -6.89 36.76
N PRO A 6 11.82 -7.59 37.87
CA PRO A 6 13.07 -8.34 38.04
C PRO A 6 13.37 -9.32 36.89
N GLU A 7 12.34 -9.98 36.37
CA GLU A 7 12.43 -10.93 35.25
C GLU A 7 12.76 -10.27 33.89
N GLU A 8 12.50 -8.97 33.74
CA GLU A 8 12.70 -8.24 32.48
C GLU A 8 14.07 -7.55 32.40
N VAL A 9 14.80 -7.46 33.53
CA VAL A 9 16.07 -6.72 33.65
C VAL A 9 17.08 -7.20 32.61
N LYS A 10 17.19 -8.52 32.37
CA LYS A 10 18.13 -9.08 31.38
C LYS A 10 17.78 -8.63 29.95
N ARG A 11 16.50 -8.67 29.58
CA ARG A 11 16.00 -8.26 28.26
C ARG A 11 16.23 -6.76 28.04
N ILE A 12 15.83 -5.94 29.00
CA ILE A 12 15.93 -4.48 28.90
C ILE A 12 17.39 -4.02 28.89
N THR A 13 18.25 -4.63 29.71
CA THR A 13 19.69 -4.35 29.66
C THR A 13 20.29 -4.73 28.30
N GLY A 14 19.80 -5.81 27.68
CA GLY A 14 20.17 -6.18 26.32
C GLY A 14 19.83 -5.10 25.31
N ILE A 15 18.60 -4.55 25.35
CA ILE A 15 18.14 -3.48 24.44
C ILE A 15 18.92 -2.18 24.67
N VAL A 16 19.17 -1.79 25.92
CA VAL A 16 19.91 -0.56 26.24
C VAL A 16 21.36 -0.62 25.78
N ARG A 17 21.94 -1.83 25.75
CA ARG A 17 23.33 -2.05 25.31
C ARG A 17 23.46 -2.45 23.85
N SER A 18 22.37 -2.75 23.16
CA SER A 18 22.41 -3.12 21.74
C SER A 18 22.62 -1.89 20.87
N ASP A 19 23.41 -2.05 19.82
CA ASP A 19 23.51 -1.04 18.77
C ASP A 19 22.21 -0.97 17.95
N CYS A 20 21.96 0.20 17.38
CA CYS A 20 20.83 0.39 16.48
C CYS A 20 21.06 -0.41 15.18
N PRO A 21 20.10 -1.24 14.72
CA PRO A 21 20.25 -1.92 13.45
C PRO A 21 20.37 -0.90 12.30
N PRO A 22 21.14 -1.23 11.24
CA PRO A 22 21.31 -0.32 10.12
C PRO A 22 19.98 -0.06 9.40
N LEU A 23 19.82 1.16 8.89
CA LEU A 23 18.65 1.54 8.09
C LEU A 23 18.58 0.70 6.81
N GLN A 24 17.39 0.21 6.51
CA GLN A 24 17.11 -0.57 5.30
C GLN A 24 16.11 0.17 4.42
N SER A 25 16.33 0.13 3.10
CA SER A 25 15.41 0.72 2.15
C SER A 25 14.04 0.04 2.16
N CYS A 26 12.97 0.85 2.20
CA CYS A 26 11.59 0.39 2.09
C CYS A 26 11.16 0.08 0.65
N LEU A 27 12.01 0.40 -0.35
CA LEU A 27 11.75 0.04 -1.75
C LEU A 27 12.12 -1.41 -2.09
N SER A 28 12.64 -2.16 -1.11
CA SER A 28 13.01 -3.55 -1.29
C SER A 28 11.77 -4.41 -1.60
N GLU A 29 11.95 -5.48 -2.38
CA GLU A 29 10.86 -6.36 -2.86
C GLU A 29 10.02 -6.96 -1.72
N ASP A 30 10.61 -7.22 -0.56
CA ASP A 30 9.93 -7.73 0.64
C ASP A 30 8.88 -6.76 1.21
N LYS A 31 8.95 -5.47 0.84
CA LYS A 31 8.09 -4.41 1.38
C LYS A 31 7.11 -3.84 0.37
N ASN A 32 7.07 -4.37 -0.86
CA ASN A 32 6.27 -3.87 -1.98
C ASN A 32 6.42 -2.34 -2.28
N GLY A 33 7.43 -1.68 -1.70
CA GLY A 33 7.54 -0.23 -1.75
C GLY A 33 7.87 0.32 -3.14
N MET A 34 8.58 -0.45 -3.97
CA MET A 34 8.89 -0.06 -5.34
C MET A 34 7.63 0.14 -6.18
N THR A 35 6.63 -0.73 -6.04
CA THR A 35 5.40 -0.66 -6.84
C THR A 35 4.60 0.59 -6.55
N HIS A 36 4.45 0.95 -5.28
CA HIS A 36 3.80 2.19 -4.90
C HIS A 36 4.59 3.41 -5.37
N ALA A 37 5.90 3.43 -5.10
CA ALA A 37 6.78 4.54 -5.48
C ALA A 37 6.78 4.83 -6.99
N ILE A 38 6.85 3.77 -7.81
CA ILE A 38 6.77 3.87 -9.27
C ILE A 38 5.39 4.37 -9.72
N MET A 39 4.30 3.87 -9.12
CA MET A 39 2.96 4.36 -9.43
C MET A 39 2.86 5.87 -9.18
N GLU A 40 3.36 6.36 -8.05
CA GLU A 40 3.29 7.80 -7.70
C GLU A 40 4.07 8.67 -8.69
N VAL A 41 5.31 8.30 -9.03
CA VAL A 41 6.13 9.12 -9.93
C VAL A 41 5.63 9.12 -11.37
N VAL A 42 4.97 8.04 -11.82
CA VAL A 42 4.31 7.98 -13.12
C VAL A 42 2.98 8.75 -13.09
N ALA A 43 2.17 8.57 -12.05
CA ALA A 43 0.92 9.29 -11.84
C ALA A 43 1.10 10.80 -11.74
N GLY A 44 2.16 11.25 -11.06
CA GLY A 44 2.56 12.65 -10.96
C GLY A 44 3.22 13.21 -12.23
N GLY A 45 3.46 12.39 -13.26
CA GLY A 45 4.09 12.81 -14.52
C GLY A 45 5.59 13.12 -14.42
N ILE A 46 6.25 12.68 -13.36
CA ILE A 46 7.69 12.90 -13.12
C ILE A 46 8.52 11.87 -13.91
N VAL A 47 8.03 10.63 -13.97
CA VAL A 47 8.68 9.52 -14.67
C VAL A 47 7.76 9.05 -15.79
N GLN A 48 8.24 9.12 -17.03
CA GLN A 48 7.44 8.78 -18.21
C GLN A 48 8.19 7.86 -19.17
N THR A 49 9.52 7.83 -19.13
CA THR A 49 10.34 7.04 -20.06
C THR A 49 11.21 6.02 -19.34
N ALA A 50 11.79 5.08 -20.10
CA ALA A 50 12.81 4.17 -19.59
C ALA A 50 13.98 4.91 -18.93
N SER A 51 14.43 6.02 -19.55
CA SER A 51 15.52 6.83 -19.02
C SER A 51 15.17 7.49 -17.68
N ASP A 52 13.93 7.93 -17.53
CA ASP A 52 13.47 8.52 -16.26
C ASP A 52 13.48 7.50 -15.12
N ILE A 53 13.11 6.25 -15.40
CA ILE A 53 13.17 5.17 -14.40
C ILE A 53 14.61 4.98 -13.94
N HIS A 54 15.56 4.86 -14.87
CA HIS A 54 16.98 4.73 -14.52
C HIS A 54 17.46 5.92 -13.68
N ARG A 55 17.04 7.14 -14.02
CA ARG A 55 17.38 8.35 -13.24
C ARG A 55 16.75 8.33 -11.85
N TYR A 56 15.49 7.94 -11.75
CA TYR A 56 14.76 7.83 -10.48
C TYR A 56 15.44 6.82 -9.55
N VAL A 57 15.66 5.59 -10.02
CA VAL A 57 16.21 4.52 -9.17
C VAL A 57 17.64 4.81 -8.72
N ARG A 58 18.46 5.51 -9.52
CA ARG A 58 19.82 5.92 -9.15
C ARG A 58 19.87 6.75 -7.87
N CYS A 59 18.83 7.54 -7.63
CA CYS A 59 18.76 8.46 -6.49
C CYS A 59 18.14 7.82 -5.23
N THR A 60 17.78 6.53 -5.27
CA THR A 60 17.15 5.84 -4.14
C THR A 60 18.16 5.30 -3.13
N LEU A 61 17.75 5.21 -1.86
CA LEU A 61 18.55 4.50 -0.84
C LEU A 61 18.80 3.04 -1.23
N LEU A 62 17.84 2.39 -1.91
CA LEU A 62 17.98 0.99 -2.34
C LEU A 62 19.22 0.81 -3.24
N ASN A 63 19.42 1.73 -4.19
CA ASN A 63 20.57 1.71 -5.10
C ASN A 63 21.92 1.96 -4.41
N SER A 64 21.93 2.54 -3.21
CA SER A 64 23.16 2.64 -2.41
C SER A 64 23.54 1.32 -1.70
N THR A 65 22.60 0.38 -1.62
CA THR A 65 22.74 -0.87 -0.86
C THR A 65 22.68 -2.14 -1.71
N LYS A 66 22.16 -2.07 -2.95
CA LYS A 66 22.04 -3.18 -3.90
C LYS A 66 22.64 -2.79 -5.26
N SER A 67 22.87 -3.78 -6.12
CA SER A 67 23.37 -3.52 -7.47
C SER A 67 22.35 -2.71 -8.27
N PHE A 68 22.83 -1.81 -9.13
CA PHE A 68 21.96 -0.97 -9.95
C PHE A 68 21.02 -1.81 -10.84
N ASP A 69 21.52 -2.91 -11.39
CA ASP A 69 20.75 -3.80 -12.26
C ASP A 69 19.60 -4.48 -11.51
N ASP A 70 19.81 -4.89 -10.26
CA ASP A 70 18.74 -5.46 -9.41
C ASP A 70 17.66 -4.43 -9.11
N VAL A 71 18.04 -3.19 -8.81
CA VAL A 71 17.07 -2.12 -8.52
C VAL A 71 16.27 -1.74 -9.77
N VAL A 72 16.93 -1.65 -10.92
CA VAL A 72 16.27 -1.42 -12.21
C VAL A 72 15.29 -2.53 -12.52
N LYS A 73 15.69 -3.79 -12.32
CA LYS A 73 14.82 -4.96 -12.53
C LYS A 73 13.58 -4.88 -11.63
N SER A 74 13.76 -4.58 -10.35
CA SER A 74 12.65 -4.40 -9.41
C SER A 74 11.67 -3.31 -9.88
N ALA A 75 12.17 -2.15 -10.32
CA ALA A 75 11.32 -1.09 -10.87
C ALA A 75 10.59 -1.49 -12.16
N GLN A 76 11.25 -2.26 -13.04
CA GLN A 76 10.63 -2.79 -14.26
C GLN A 76 9.54 -3.82 -13.94
N ASP A 77 9.75 -4.69 -12.96
CA ASP A 77 8.76 -5.67 -12.52
C ASP A 77 7.54 -4.98 -11.89
N SER A 78 7.76 -3.93 -11.09
CA SER A 78 6.70 -3.03 -10.62
C SER A 78 5.91 -2.40 -11.76
N LEU A 79 6.56 -1.89 -12.81
CA LEU A 79 5.86 -1.34 -13.98
C LEU A 79 5.05 -2.39 -14.73
N ARG A 80 5.60 -3.59 -14.92
CA ARG A 80 4.87 -4.70 -15.56
C ARG A 80 3.61 -5.04 -14.79
N TRP A 81 3.70 -5.11 -13.46
CA TRP A 81 2.55 -5.34 -12.59
C TRP A 81 1.52 -4.21 -12.69
N LEU A 82 1.96 -2.95 -12.64
CA LEU A 82 1.08 -1.78 -12.76
C LEU A 82 0.37 -1.72 -14.12
N CYS A 83 1.07 -2.08 -15.20
CA CYS A 83 0.48 -2.21 -16.53
C CYS A 83 -0.56 -3.34 -16.56
N HIS A 84 -0.23 -4.50 -16.00
CA HIS A 84 -1.13 -5.65 -15.94
C HIS A 84 -2.41 -5.33 -15.17
N LYS A 85 -2.29 -4.62 -14.04
CA LYS A 85 -3.42 -4.17 -13.20
C LYS A 85 -4.09 -2.89 -13.68
N ARG A 86 -3.68 -2.35 -14.83
CA ARG A 86 -4.25 -1.15 -15.47
C ARG A 86 -4.17 0.12 -14.62
N PHE A 87 -3.11 0.29 -13.83
CA PHE A 87 -2.78 1.58 -13.21
C PHE A 87 -2.02 2.50 -14.18
N VAL A 88 -1.18 1.89 -15.01
CA VAL A 88 -0.32 2.56 -15.99
C VAL A 88 -0.51 1.87 -17.35
N GLU A 89 -0.28 2.60 -18.43
CA GLU A 89 -0.27 2.11 -19.80
C GLU A 89 1.05 2.48 -20.48
N TRP A 90 1.52 1.60 -21.36
CA TRP A 90 2.71 1.84 -22.17
C TRP A 90 2.31 2.10 -23.61
N ASN A 91 2.69 3.26 -24.13
CA ASN A 91 2.46 3.58 -25.53
C ASN A 91 3.67 3.15 -26.38
N ASN A 92 3.45 2.20 -27.29
CA ASN A 92 4.51 1.64 -28.13
C ASN A 92 5.10 2.61 -29.16
N ASP A 93 4.34 3.63 -29.59
CA ASP A 93 4.78 4.59 -30.61
C ASP A 93 5.62 5.69 -29.99
N THR A 94 5.12 6.26 -28.88
CA THR A 94 5.78 7.37 -28.17
C THR A 94 6.84 6.91 -27.18
N LYS A 95 6.84 5.62 -26.80
CA LYS A 95 7.74 5.03 -25.78
C LYS A 95 7.58 5.74 -24.42
N ILE A 96 6.35 6.09 -24.09
CA ILE A 96 5.99 6.81 -22.87
C ILE A 96 4.97 5.99 -22.07
N TYR A 97 5.18 5.97 -20.74
CA TYR A 97 4.21 5.53 -19.76
C TYR A 97 3.19 6.63 -19.48
N SER A 98 1.90 6.28 -19.51
CA SER A 98 0.80 7.17 -19.14
C SER A 98 -0.07 6.53 -18.06
N THR A 99 -0.63 7.37 -17.20
CA THR A 99 -1.44 6.91 -16.06
C THR A 99 -2.90 6.77 -16.47
N THR A 100 -3.54 5.66 -16.10
CA THR A 100 -4.96 5.42 -16.36
C THR A 100 -5.85 6.21 -15.38
N PRO A 101 -7.18 6.26 -15.57
CA PRO A 101 -8.08 6.80 -14.55
C PRO A 101 -7.92 6.12 -13.18
N LEU A 102 -7.71 4.80 -13.15
CA LEU A 102 -7.47 4.06 -11.91
C LEU A 102 -6.16 4.51 -11.23
N GLY A 103 -5.07 4.61 -11.99
CA GLY A 103 -3.80 5.08 -11.44
C GLY A 103 -3.86 6.51 -10.90
N ARG A 104 -4.59 7.41 -11.59
CA ARG A 104 -4.80 8.78 -11.12
C ARG A 104 -5.68 8.84 -9.88
N ALA A 105 -6.74 8.03 -9.82
CA ALA A 105 -7.61 7.95 -8.64
C ALA A 105 -6.83 7.45 -7.42
N SER A 106 -6.01 6.40 -7.61
CA SER A 106 -5.16 5.81 -6.57
C SER A 106 -4.13 6.79 -6.03
N PHE A 107 -3.46 7.51 -6.93
CA PHE A 107 -2.57 8.62 -6.58
C PHE A 107 -3.31 9.73 -5.81
N GLY A 108 -4.50 10.12 -6.28
CA GLY A 108 -5.31 11.16 -5.64
C GLY A 108 -5.89 10.77 -4.29
N SER A 109 -6.11 9.48 -4.04
CA SER A 109 -6.62 8.94 -2.77
C SER A 109 -5.51 8.60 -1.77
N SER A 110 -4.24 8.70 -2.16
CA SER A 110 -3.09 8.28 -1.35
C SER A 110 -3.14 6.80 -0.93
N LEU A 111 -3.85 5.97 -1.69
CA LEU A 111 -3.91 4.54 -1.48
C LEU A 111 -2.78 3.86 -2.25
N ASN A 112 -2.19 2.84 -1.66
CA ASN A 112 -1.26 2.01 -2.42
C ASN A 112 -2.02 1.21 -3.51
N PRO A 113 -1.33 0.65 -4.51
CA PRO A 113 -2.01 -0.04 -5.61
C PRO A 113 -2.83 -1.27 -5.19
N GLU A 114 -2.45 -1.98 -4.13
CA GLU A 114 -3.22 -3.15 -3.65
C GLU A 114 -4.49 -2.70 -2.93
N GLU A 115 -4.38 -1.71 -2.04
CA GLU A 115 -5.52 -1.06 -1.37
C GLU A 115 -6.52 -0.48 -2.38
N SER A 116 -6.00 0.15 -3.43
CA SER A 116 -6.82 0.75 -4.48
C SER A 116 -7.65 -0.28 -5.26
N LEU A 117 -7.13 -1.50 -5.43
CA LEU A 117 -7.88 -2.59 -6.06
C LEU A 117 -9.00 -3.11 -5.15
N VAL A 118 -8.77 -3.18 -3.83
CA VAL A 118 -9.80 -3.57 -2.87
C VAL A 118 -10.94 -2.56 -2.88
N VAL A 119 -10.62 -1.27 -2.76
CA VAL A 119 -11.62 -0.19 -2.79
C VAL A 119 -12.37 -0.16 -4.12
N LEU A 120 -11.69 -0.37 -5.25
CA LEU A 120 -12.34 -0.46 -6.55
C LEU A 120 -13.34 -1.63 -6.63
N ASP A 121 -12.97 -2.79 -6.11
CA ASP A 121 -13.84 -3.97 -6.09
C ASP A 121 -15.08 -3.74 -5.22
N ASP A 122 -14.88 -3.25 -3.99
CA ASP A 122 -15.98 -2.95 -3.07
C ASP A 122 -16.94 -1.90 -3.63
N LEU A 123 -16.42 -0.83 -4.24
CA LEU A 123 -17.25 0.19 -4.90
C LEU A 123 -17.95 -0.37 -6.15
N SER A 124 -17.32 -1.27 -6.89
CA SER A 124 -17.94 -1.89 -8.07
C SER A 124 -19.11 -2.78 -7.66
N ARG A 125 -18.94 -3.57 -6.60
CA ARG A 125 -20.00 -4.41 -6.01
C ARG A 125 -21.13 -3.57 -5.43
N ALA A 126 -20.81 -2.51 -4.68
CA ALA A 126 -21.80 -1.61 -4.11
C ALA A 126 -22.67 -0.94 -5.18
N ARG A 127 -22.11 -0.66 -6.38
CA ARG A 127 -22.87 -0.12 -7.52
C ARG A 127 -23.91 -1.09 -8.10
N GLU A 128 -23.74 -2.40 -7.90
CA GLU A 128 -24.69 -3.43 -8.35
C GLU A 128 -25.87 -3.61 -7.37
N GLY A 129 -25.69 -3.24 -6.10
CA GLY A 129 -26.71 -3.38 -5.06
C GLY A 129 -26.41 -2.53 -3.82
N PHE A 130 -26.78 -1.26 -3.87
CA PHE A 130 -26.56 -0.32 -2.76
C PHE A 130 -27.78 -0.24 -1.83
N VAL A 131 -27.64 -0.73 -0.60
CA VAL A 131 -28.66 -0.57 0.47
C VAL A 131 -28.65 0.86 1.01
N LEU A 132 -29.73 1.61 0.74
CA LEU A 132 -29.94 2.99 1.21
C LEU A 132 -30.92 3.11 2.39
N ALA A 133 -31.38 1.97 2.93
CA ALA A 133 -32.36 1.96 4.01
C ALA A 133 -31.73 2.24 5.40
N SER A 134 -30.40 2.15 5.50
CA SER A 134 -29.61 2.61 6.64
C SER A 134 -28.26 3.13 6.15
N ASP A 135 -27.53 3.81 7.03
CA ASP A 135 -26.20 4.33 6.72
C ASP A 135 -25.10 3.25 6.81
N LEU A 136 -25.43 2.02 7.23
CA LEU A 136 -24.44 0.99 7.54
C LEU A 136 -23.56 0.62 6.32
N HIS A 137 -24.16 0.49 5.14
CA HIS A 137 -23.41 0.18 3.91
C HIS A 137 -22.54 1.37 3.47
N LEU A 138 -22.99 2.60 3.69
CA LEU A 138 -22.17 3.79 3.43
C LEU A 138 -20.97 3.84 4.39
N VAL A 139 -21.20 3.57 5.68
CA VAL A 139 -20.14 3.50 6.69
C VAL A 139 -19.13 2.40 6.35
N TYR A 140 -19.59 1.24 5.89
CA TYR A 140 -18.72 0.15 5.43
C TYR A 140 -17.74 0.62 4.35
N LEU A 141 -18.23 1.32 3.32
CA LEU A 141 -17.39 1.75 2.18
C LEU A 141 -16.38 2.86 2.52
N VAL A 142 -16.57 3.59 3.62
CA VAL A 142 -15.63 4.61 4.10
C VAL A 142 -14.79 4.14 5.28
N THR A 143 -14.98 2.90 5.74
CA THR A 143 -14.18 2.33 6.83
C THR A 143 -12.77 2.02 6.30
N PRO A 144 -11.71 2.53 6.95
CA PRO A 144 -10.34 2.28 6.50
C PRO A 144 -9.98 0.80 6.49
N ILE A 145 -9.45 0.30 5.38
CA ILE A 145 -9.06 -1.11 5.20
C ILE A 145 -7.66 -1.44 5.76
N ASN A 146 -6.88 -0.42 6.11
CA ASN A 146 -5.48 -0.55 6.51
C ASN A 146 -5.28 -0.44 8.04
N VAL A 147 -6.36 -0.50 8.81
CA VAL A 147 -6.33 -0.46 10.27
C VAL A 147 -6.78 -1.80 10.81
N GLU A 148 -5.85 -2.53 11.43
CA GLU A 148 -6.19 -3.72 12.19
C GLU A 148 -6.78 -3.33 13.55
N VAL A 149 -7.95 -3.86 13.85
CA VAL A 149 -8.61 -3.75 15.15
C VAL A 149 -8.85 -5.18 15.64
N GLU A 150 -8.43 -5.50 16.86
CA GLU A 150 -8.79 -6.76 17.52
C GLU A 150 -10.12 -6.54 18.25
N PRO A 151 -11.26 -7.02 17.73
CA PRO A 151 -12.53 -6.85 18.41
C PRO A 151 -12.63 -7.81 19.59
N ASP A 152 -13.38 -7.40 20.61
CA ASP A 152 -13.97 -8.37 21.53
C ASP A 152 -15.01 -9.18 20.76
N TRP A 153 -14.67 -10.42 20.42
CA TRP A 153 -15.51 -11.29 19.59
C TRP A 153 -16.84 -11.66 20.25
N GLU A 154 -16.88 -11.74 21.59
CA GLU A 154 -18.11 -12.00 22.33
C GLU A 154 -19.04 -10.79 22.24
N LEU A 155 -18.50 -9.60 22.53
CA LEU A 155 -19.25 -8.35 22.39
C LEU A 155 -19.69 -8.11 20.94
N TYR A 156 -18.83 -8.37 19.96
CA TYR A 156 -19.16 -8.25 18.54
C TYR A 156 -20.36 -9.14 18.18
N TYR A 157 -20.34 -10.41 18.62
CA TYR A 157 -21.45 -11.34 18.40
C TYR A 157 -22.74 -10.86 19.07
N GLU A 158 -22.68 -10.40 20.32
CA GLU A 158 -23.84 -9.85 21.02
C GLU A 158 -24.45 -8.66 20.27
N ARG A 159 -23.61 -7.76 19.72
CA ARG A 159 -24.07 -6.62 18.91
C ARG A 159 -24.61 -7.06 17.57
N PHE A 160 -23.98 -8.01 16.90
CA PHE A 160 -24.45 -8.56 15.63
C PHE A 160 -25.86 -9.18 15.78
N MET A 161 -26.11 -9.93 16.86
CA MET A 161 -27.42 -10.52 17.13
C MET A 161 -28.52 -9.48 17.45
N GLN A 162 -28.14 -8.25 17.81
CA GLN A 162 -29.06 -7.13 18.02
C GLN A 162 -29.38 -6.35 16.75
N LEU A 163 -28.68 -6.60 15.63
CA LEU A 163 -28.92 -5.92 14.35
C LEU A 163 -30.30 -6.29 13.80
N SER A 164 -30.93 -5.33 13.11
CA SER A 164 -32.18 -5.58 12.41
C SER A 164 -31.97 -6.50 11.19
N SER A 165 -33.05 -7.12 10.69
CA SER A 165 -32.98 -7.97 9.47
C SER A 165 -32.54 -7.22 8.22
N LEU A 166 -32.53 -5.88 8.25
CA LEU A 166 -32.03 -5.03 7.18
C LEU A 166 -30.51 -4.88 7.24
N GLU A 167 -29.95 -4.92 8.45
CA GLU A 167 -28.53 -4.67 8.74
C GLU A 167 -27.70 -5.96 8.85
N GLN A 168 -28.37 -7.12 8.99
CA GLN A 168 -27.79 -8.46 8.90
C GLN A 168 -27.61 -8.90 7.45
#